data_AF-A0A327M8H2-F1
#
_entry.id   AF-A0A327M8H2-F1
#
_cell.length_a   1.000
_cell.length_b   1.000
_cell.length_c   1.000
_cell.angle_alpha   90.00
_cell.angle_beta   90.00
_cell.angle_gamma   90.00
#
_symmetry.space_group_name_H-M   'P 1'
#
loop_
_entity.id
_entity.type
_entity.pdbx_description
1 polymer ?
#
loop_
_entity_poly.entity_id
_entity_poly.type
_entity_poly.pdbx_seq_one_letter_code
_entity_poly.pdbx_strand_id
1 'polypeptide(L)'
;MVAETRLAEALAARLCHDLGGAVGTLAGTLDLVSEGDTGLLDLARETAIGLRQRLCLFAAAWGGVSAALGAEDLAALLAGAPAAGRVEFRLAALAPGSVLPAPLVPLALNAALLGAEALPRGGTVLLAGSAEDGLVVSPAGRDAAWPAGLRALCEGTAPPEGPRGILAPLLLGLATERGWQVGFGTPVAAGPPALRLEPPQGPR
;
A
#
# COMPACT_ATOMS: atom_id res chain seq x y z
N MET A 1 -1.66 22.14 11.44
CA MET A 1 -2.10 21.60 12.75
C MET A 1 -3.42 20.81 12.68
N VAL A 2 -4.62 21.40 12.55
CA VAL A 2 -5.90 20.63 12.60
C VAL A 2 -6.05 19.58 11.48
N ALA A 3 -5.57 19.87 10.27
CA ALA A 3 -5.59 18.92 9.16
C ALA A 3 -4.64 17.73 9.36
N GLU A 4 -3.45 17.98 9.92
CA GLU A 4 -2.45 16.94 10.22
C GLU A 4 -2.92 16.03 11.35
N THR A 5 -3.57 16.59 12.39
CA THR A 5 -4.17 15.80 13.46
C THR A 5 -5.26 14.86 12.94
N ARG A 6 -6.13 15.33 12.05
CA ARG A 6 -7.16 14.48 11.43
C ARG A 6 -6.57 13.38 10.55
N LEU A 7 -5.49 13.67 9.82
CA LEU A 7 -4.78 12.66 9.03
C LEU A 7 -4.19 11.57 9.94
N ALA A 8 -3.55 11.96 11.04
CA ALA A 8 -3.00 11.04 12.02
C ALA A 8 -4.09 10.19 12.71
N GLU A 9 -5.21 10.79 13.10
CA GLU A 9 -6.37 10.09 13.67
C GLU A 9 -6.94 9.05 12.69
N ALA A 10 -7.13 9.44 11.43
CA ALA A 10 -7.65 8.53 10.41
C ALA A 10 -6.68 7.40 10.08
N LEU A 11 -5.37 7.67 10.05
CA LEU A 11 -4.35 6.66 9.84
C LEU A 11 -4.26 5.69 11.02
N ALA A 12 -4.33 6.19 12.25
CA ALA A 12 -4.37 5.37 13.46
C ALA A 12 -5.63 4.47 13.48
N ALA A 13 -6.79 5.01 13.11
CA ALA A 13 -8.02 4.23 13.00
C ALA A 13 -7.91 3.12 11.93
N ARG A 14 -7.30 3.42 10.77
CA ARG A 14 -7.04 2.43 9.72
C ARG A 14 -6.08 1.33 10.20
N LEU A 15 -4.99 1.69 10.87
CA LEU A 15 -4.04 0.74 11.45
C LEU A 15 -4.73 -0.20 12.45
N CYS A 16 -5.50 0.34 13.39
CA CYS A 16 -6.24 -0.44 14.38
C CYS A 16 -7.25 -1.39 13.72
N HIS A 17 -7.95 -0.94 12.68
CA HIS A 17 -8.86 -1.77 11.91
C HIS A 17 -8.14 -2.95 11.22
N ASP A 18 -7.07 -2.67 10.48
CA ASP A 18 -6.39 -3.67 9.65
C ASP A 18 -5.61 -4.71 10.47
N LEU A 19 -5.18 -4.35 11.68
CA LEU A 19 -4.56 -5.28 12.64
C LEU A 19 -5.59 -5.99 13.53
N GLY A 20 -6.66 -5.30 13.92
CA GLY A 20 -7.63 -5.79 14.90
C GLY A 20 -8.27 -7.12 14.50
N GLY A 21 -8.63 -7.28 13.24
CA GLY A 21 -9.21 -8.54 12.74
C GLY A 21 -8.25 -9.73 12.84
N ALA A 22 -6.96 -9.52 12.52
CA ALA A 22 -5.94 -10.56 12.60
C ALA A 22 -5.57 -10.90 14.06
N VAL A 23 -5.49 -9.88 14.92
CA VAL A 23 -5.27 -10.08 16.37
C VAL A 23 -6.42 -10.85 17.00
N GLY A 24 -7.67 -10.49 16.67
CA GLY A 24 -8.85 -11.21 17.16
C GLY A 24 -8.89 -12.66 16.67
N THR A 25 -8.52 -12.91 15.42
CA THR A 25 -8.39 -14.27 14.86
C THR A 25 -7.35 -15.08 15.63
N LEU A 26 -6.16 -14.51 15.88
CA LEU A 26 -5.11 -15.19 16.63
C LEU A 26 -5.55 -15.53 18.06
N ALA A 27 -6.18 -14.59 18.77
CA ALA A 27 -6.69 -14.82 20.12
C ALA A 27 -7.73 -15.94 20.14
N GLY A 28 -8.71 -15.88 19.23
CA GLY A 28 -9.74 -16.92 19.12
C GLY A 28 -9.17 -18.31 18.79
N THR A 29 -8.15 -18.39 17.93
CA THR A 29 -7.47 -19.67 17.65
C THR A 29 -6.78 -20.20 18.90
N LEU A 30 -6.08 -19.35 19.66
CA LEU A 30 -5.37 -19.75 20.88
C LEU A 30 -6.32 -20.22 21.99
N ASP A 31 -7.48 -19.58 22.14
CA ASP A 31 -8.50 -19.97 23.12
C ASP A 31 -9.08 -21.37 22.87
N LEU A 32 -9.00 -21.86 21.63
CA LEU A 32 -9.48 -23.19 21.22
C LEU A 32 -8.41 -24.29 21.33
N VAL A 33 -7.14 -23.94 21.57
CA VAL A 33 -6.05 -24.91 21.64
C VAL A 33 -6.22 -25.78 22.89
N SER A 34 -6.40 -27.09 22.70
CA SER A 34 -6.33 -28.09 23.76
C SER A 34 -4.98 -28.82 23.76
N GLU A 35 -4.68 -29.55 24.84
CA GLU A 35 -3.48 -30.39 24.89
C GLU A 35 -3.41 -31.36 23.71
N GLY A 36 -2.31 -31.33 22.96
CA GLY A 36 -2.06 -32.19 21.80
C GLY A 36 -2.60 -31.68 20.46
N ASP A 37 -3.30 -30.53 20.40
CA ASP A 37 -3.77 -29.97 19.13
C ASP A 37 -2.69 -29.16 18.40
N THR A 38 -1.89 -29.84 17.58
CA THR A 38 -0.84 -29.20 16.78
C THR A 38 -1.40 -28.38 15.61
N GLY A 39 -2.60 -28.70 15.12
CA GLY A 39 -3.18 -28.03 13.96
C GLY A 39 -3.58 -26.58 14.27
N LEU A 40 -4.25 -26.35 15.41
CA LEU A 40 -4.58 -25.00 15.85
C LEU A 40 -3.34 -24.19 16.23
N LEU A 41 -2.30 -24.84 16.77
CA LEU A 41 -1.03 -24.19 17.05
C LEU A 41 -0.30 -23.75 15.78
N ASP A 42 -0.31 -24.57 14.73
CA ASP A 42 0.28 -24.20 13.44
C ASP A 42 -0.50 -23.05 12.79
N LEU A 43 -1.83 -23.08 12.83
CA LEU A 43 -2.68 -21.98 12.36
C LEU A 43 -2.41 -20.67 13.14
N ALA A 44 -2.24 -20.75 14.46
CA ALA A 44 -1.88 -19.60 15.29
C ALA A 44 -0.50 -19.04 14.88
N ARG A 45 0.47 -19.92 14.61
CA ARG A 45 1.81 -19.52 14.15
C ARG A 45 1.76 -18.83 12.79
N GLU A 46 1.01 -19.37 11.83
CA GLU A 46 0.80 -18.75 10.51
C GLU A 46 0.15 -17.37 10.64
N THR A 47 -0.88 -17.26 11.48
CA THR A 47 -1.57 -15.99 11.76
C THR A 47 -0.61 -14.96 12.35
N ALA A 48 0.23 -15.37 13.30
CA ALA A 48 1.24 -14.50 13.91
C ALA A 48 2.31 -14.05 12.91
N ILE A 49 2.74 -14.92 11.99
CA ILE A 49 3.68 -14.57 10.91
C ILE A 49 3.07 -13.50 10.00
N GLY A 50 1.82 -13.68 9.58
CA GLY A 50 1.10 -12.72 8.75
C GLY A 50 0.91 -11.37 9.44
N LEU A 51 0.60 -11.37 10.74
CA LEU A 51 0.49 -10.16 11.55
C LEU A 51 1.82 -9.40 11.62
N ARG A 52 2.93 -10.12 11.85
CA ARG A 52 4.27 -9.53 11.85
C ARG A 52 4.63 -8.91 10.49
N GLN A 53 4.37 -9.62 9.39
CA GLN A 53 4.61 -9.09 8.03
C GLN A 53 3.81 -7.81 7.78
N ARG A 54 2.54 -7.77 8.20
CA ARG A 54 1.69 -6.59 8.10
C ARG A 54 2.22 -5.41 8.93
N LEU A 55 2.71 -5.67 10.13
CA LEU A 55 3.35 -4.65 10.96
C LEU A 55 4.63 -4.10 10.29
N CYS A 56 5.48 -4.98 9.72
CA CYS A 56 6.67 -4.55 8.98
C CYS A 56 6.31 -3.67 7.78
N LEU A 57 5.29 -4.04 7.01
CA LEU A 57 4.77 -3.24 5.91
C LEU A 57 4.32 -1.86 6.38
N PHE A 58 3.47 -1.79 7.40
CA PHE A 58 2.94 -0.52 7.90
C PHE A 58 4.04 0.36 8.52
N ALA A 59 5.00 -0.23 9.22
CA ALA A 59 6.16 0.49 9.72
C ALA A 59 6.96 1.14 8.57
N ALA A 60 7.23 0.40 7.49
CA ALA A 60 7.93 0.95 6.32
C ALA A 60 7.10 1.98 5.54
N ALA A 61 5.82 1.71 5.32
CA ALA A 61 4.93 2.55 4.51
C ALA A 61 4.55 3.86 5.21
N TRP A 62 4.39 3.85 6.53
CA TRP A 62 3.87 4.99 7.29
C TRP A 62 4.88 5.58 8.29
N GLY A 63 5.84 4.78 8.77
CA GLY A 63 6.96 5.23 9.60
C GLY A 63 8.24 5.55 8.82
N GLY A 64 8.31 5.16 7.54
CA GLY A 64 9.48 5.35 6.71
C GLY A 64 10.54 4.26 6.87
N VAL A 65 11.62 4.40 6.12
CA VAL A 65 12.79 3.51 6.17
C VAL A 65 14.07 4.33 6.17
N SER A 66 15.17 3.74 6.63
CA SER A 66 16.49 4.39 6.67
C SER A 66 17.39 4.04 5.49
N ALA A 67 17.03 3.01 4.72
CA ALA A 67 17.82 2.50 3.60
C ALA A 67 17.01 2.45 2.31
N ALA A 68 17.72 2.50 1.19
CA ALA A 68 17.13 2.30 -0.12
C ALA A 68 16.72 0.82 -0.27
N LEU A 69 15.58 0.55 -0.92
CA LEU A 69 15.03 -0.81 -1.07
C LEU A 69 14.87 -1.20 -2.54
N GLY A 70 15.19 -2.46 -2.85
CA GLY A 70 14.98 -3.03 -4.16
C GLY A 70 13.58 -3.63 -4.35
N ALA A 71 13.31 -4.13 -5.55
CA ALA A 71 12.03 -4.77 -5.88
C ALA A 71 11.70 -5.96 -4.96
N GLU A 72 12.69 -6.78 -4.59
CA GLU A 72 12.51 -7.94 -3.71
C GLU A 72 12.13 -7.52 -2.29
N ASP A 73 12.80 -6.51 -1.73
CA ASP A 73 12.49 -5.98 -0.41
C ASP A 73 11.08 -5.39 -0.35
N LEU A 74 10.70 -4.63 -1.38
CA LEU A 74 9.36 -4.07 -1.51
C LEU A 74 8.30 -5.18 -1.65
N ALA A 75 8.58 -6.23 -2.42
CA ALA A 75 7.68 -7.38 -2.56
C ALA A 75 7.52 -8.12 -1.22
N ALA A 76 8.61 -8.31 -0.47
CA ALA A 76 8.58 -8.94 0.85
C ALA A 76 7.75 -8.12 1.86
N LEU A 77 7.83 -6.79 1.80
CA LEU A 77 6.95 -5.92 2.59
C LEU A 77 5.49 -6.03 2.13
N LEU A 78 5.22 -5.95 0.83
CA LEU A 78 3.86 -6.02 0.28
C LEU A 78 3.16 -7.37 0.50
N ALA A 79 3.91 -8.44 0.78
CA ALA A 79 3.35 -9.71 1.24
C ALA A 79 2.56 -9.57 2.57
N GLY A 80 2.85 -8.54 3.38
CA GLY A 80 2.09 -8.21 4.59
C GLY A 80 0.76 -7.49 4.33
N ALA A 81 0.45 -7.10 3.09
CA ALA A 81 -0.74 -6.33 2.78
C ALA A 81 -2.03 -7.05 3.21
N PRO A 82 -3.07 -6.35 3.69
CA PRO A 82 -4.37 -6.96 3.96
C PRO A 82 -4.96 -7.74 2.78
N ALA A 83 -4.60 -7.35 1.55
CA ALA A 83 -5.06 -7.99 0.32
C ALA A 83 -4.16 -9.12 -0.22
N ALA A 84 -3.04 -9.46 0.44
CA ALA A 84 -2.02 -10.37 -0.09
C ALA A 84 -2.53 -11.77 -0.46
N GLY A 85 -3.63 -12.26 0.16
CA GLY A 85 -4.25 -13.54 -0.20
C GLY A 85 -5.03 -13.52 -1.53
N ARG A 86 -5.27 -12.36 -2.13
CA ARG A 86 -6.09 -12.19 -3.34
C ARG A 86 -5.50 -11.23 -4.38
N VAL A 87 -4.46 -10.47 -4.01
CA VAL A 87 -3.75 -9.51 -4.88
C VAL A 87 -2.29 -9.90 -4.97
N GLU A 88 -1.83 -10.11 -6.19
CA GLU A 88 -0.42 -10.31 -6.51
C GLU A 88 0.23 -8.94 -6.81
N PHE A 89 1.29 -8.58 -6.10
CA PHE A 89 2.08 -7.37 -6.40
C PHE A 89 3.23 -7.75 -7.34
N ARG A 90 3.24 -7.18 -8.55
CA ARG A 90 4.31 -7.39 -9.54
C ARG A 90 5.22 -6.18 -9.60
N LEU A 91 6.47 -6.38 -9.19
CA LEU A 91 7.50 -5.34 -9.12
C LEU A 91 8.64 -5.57 -10.13
N ALA A 92 8.56 -6.64 -10.94
CA ALA A 92 9.60 -6.99 -11.93
C ALA A 92 9.78 -5.95 -13.06
N ALA A 93 8.86 -4.97 -13.14
CA ALA A 93 8.94 -3.85 -14.08
C ALA A 93 9.54 -2.58 -13.45
N LEU A 94 10.01 -2.64 -12.20
CA LEU A 94 11.04 -1.73 -11.72
C LEU A 94 12.32 -2.01 -12.51
N ALA A 95 13.05 -0.98 -12.93
CA ALA A 95 14.21 -1.18 -13.80
C ALA A 95 15.23 -2.17 -13.16
N PRO A 96 15.89 -3.07 -13.93
CA PRO A 96 16.84 -4.02 -13.36
C PRO A 96 17.93 -3.32 -12.53
N GLY A 97 18.06 -3.68 -11.25
CA GLY A 97 18.99 -3.01 -10.31
C GLY A 97 18.49 -1.67 -9.75
N SER A 98 17.27 -1.24 -10.07
CA SER A 98 16.70 -0.03 -9.48
C SER A 98 16.43 -0.26 -8.01
N VAL A 99 17.06 0.56 -7.19
CA VAL A 99 16.79 0.67 -5.77
C VAL A 99 16.06 1.98 -5.56
N LEU A 100 14.91 1.96 -4.90
CA LEU A 100 14.23 3.19 -4.53
C LEU A 100 14.95 3.81 -3.32
N PRO A 101 15.40 5.07 -3.40
CA PRO A 101 15.91 5.80 -2.24
C PRO A 101 14.93 5.74 -1.07
N ALA A 102 15.44 5.71 0.15
CA ALA A 102 14.65 5.62 1.37
C ALA A 102 13.43 6.58 1.42
N PRO A 103 13.53 7.86 0.98
CA PRO A 103 12.38 8.75 0.96
C PRO A 103 11.25 8.33 0.02
N LEU A 104 11.53 7.56 -1.05
CA LEU A 104 10.54 7.14 -2.05
C LEU A 104 9.87 5.81 -1.70
N VAL A 105 10.43 5.03 -0.78
CA VAL A 105 9.85 3.74 -0.37
C VAL A 105 8.42 3.91 0.17
N PRO A 106 8.10 4.87 1.07
CA PRO A 106 6.72 5.14 1.48
C PRO A 106 5.79 5.47 0.32
N LEU A 107 6.25 6.23 -0.68
CA LEU A 107 5.45 6.56 -1.87
C LEU A 107 5.08 5.30 -2.65
N ALA A 108 6.07 4.46 -2.95
CA ALA A 108 5.88 3.21 -3.68
C ALA A 108 4.94 2.24 -2.95
N LEU A 109 5.16 2.04 -1.64
CA LEU A 109 4.33 1.13 -0.83
C LEU A 109 2.89 1.61 -0.74
N ASN A 110 2.64 2.90 -0.46
CA ASN A 110 1.28 3.43 -0.38
C ASN A 110 0.58 3.45 -1.74
N ALA A 111 1.31 3.72 -2.84
CA ALA A 111 0.75 3.66 -4.18
C ALA A 111 0.34 2.22 -4.55
N ALA A 112 1.17 1.23 -4.24
CA ALA A 112 0.83 -0.19 -4.43
C ALA A 112 -0.38 -0.60 -3.59
N LEU A 113 -0.44 -0.20 -2.32
CA LEU A 113 -1.59 -0.49 -1.44
C LEU A 113 -2.88 0.14 -1.95
N LEU A 114 -2.83 1.38 -2.44
CA LEU A 114 -3.97 2.04 -3.08
C LEU A 114 -4.38 1.28 -4.36
N GLY A 115 -3.41 0.78 -5.14
CA GLY A 115 -3.66 -0.10 -6.28
C GLY A 115 -4.45 -1.36 -5.90
N ALA A 116 -4.18 -1.95 -4.73
CA ALA A 116 -4.92 -3.10 -4.24
C ALA A 116 -6.37 -2.77 -3.83
N GLU A 117 -6.64 -1.53 -3.41
CA GLU A 117 -8.01 -1.06 -3.14
C GLU A 117 -8.85 -0.95 -4.42
N ALA A 118 -8.20 -0.80 -5.58
CA ALA A 118 -8.88 -0.79 -6.87
C ALA A 118 -9.33 -2.18 -7.36
N LEU A 119 -9.02 -3.25 -6.62
CA LEU A 119 -9.25 -4.64 -7.04
C LEU A 119 -10.28 -5.31 -6.12
N PRO A 120 -11.60 -5.11 -6.26
CA PRO A 120 -12.59 -5.68 -5.34
C PRO A 120 -12.65 -7.22 -5.38
N ARG A 121 -12.21 -7.84 -6.49
CA ARG A 121 -12.21 -9.30 -6.69
C ARG A 121 -10.81 -9.91 -6.75
N GLY A 122 -9.80 -9.15 -6.31
CA GLY A 122 -8.40 -9.56 -6.46
C GLY A 122 -7.89 -9.35 -7.88
N GLY A 123 -6.67 -9.83 -8.14
CA GLY A 123 -5.96 -9.64 -9.39
C GLY A 123 -4.51 -9.28 -9.15
N THR A 124 -3.98 -8.36 -9.96
CA THR A 124 -2.57 -7.98 -9.94
C THR A 124 -2.42 -6.47 -9.84
N VAL A 125 -1.48 -6.02 -9.02
CA VAL A 125 -0.99 -4.64 -9.01
C VAL A 125 0.39 -4.63 -9.62
N LEU A 126 0.55 -4.01 -10.79
CA LEU A 126 1.85 -3.70 -11.34
C LEU A 126 2.39 -2.42 -10.69
N LEU A 127 3.59 -2.46 -10.15
CA LEU A 127 4.39 -1.30 -9.79
C LEU A 127 5.64 -1.28 -10.68
N ALA A 128 5.81 -0.20 -11.45
CA ALA A 128 6.86 -0.05 -12.43
C ALA A 128 7.52 1.33 -12.35
N GLY A 129 8.67 1.50 -13.00
CA GLY A 129 9.38 2.77 -13.11
C GLY A 129 10.64 2.88 -12.26
N SER A 130 11.06 4.10 -11.98
CA SER A 130 12.32 4.44 -11.30
C SER A 130 12.18 5.72 -10.47
N ALA A 131 13.22 6.08 -9.71
CA ALA A 131 13.24 7.35 -8.98
C ALA A 131 13.35 8.55 -9.94
N GLU A 132 13.99 8.34 -11.09
CA GLU A 132 14.32 9.35 -12.09
C GLU A 132 13.19 9.60 -13.09
N ASP A 133 12.51 8.54 -13.53
CA ASP A 133 11.45 8.59 -14.55
C ASP A 133 10.04 8.64 -13.93
N GLY A 134 9.96 8.40 -12.62
CA GLY A 134 8.70 8.28 -11.89
C GLY A 134 8.20 6.85 -11.76
N LEU A 135 7.14 6.70 -10.95
CA LEU A 135 6.52 5.42 -10.65
C LEU A 135 5.15 5.33 -11.31
N VAL A 136 4.80 4.12 -11.73
CA VAL A 136 3.49 3.80 -12.30
C VAL A 136 2.86 2.65 -11.54
N VAL A 137 1.61 2.82 -11.13
CA VAL A 137 0.78 1.77 -10.54
C VAL A 137 -0.38 1.44 -11.47
N SER A 138 -0.46 0.18 -11.89
CA SER A 138 -1.53 -0.30 -12.76
C SER A 138 -2.20 -1.53 -12.14
N PRO A 139 -3.40 -1.38 -11.56
CA PRO A 139 -4.21 -2.51 -11.11
C PRO A 139 -4.89 -3.18 -12.31
N ALA A 140 -4.93 -4.51 -12.30
CA ALA A 140 -5.62 -5.33 -13.29
C ALA A 140 -6.38 -6.47 -12.60
N GLY A 141 -7.67 -6.61 -12.90
CA GLY A 141 -8.51 -7.63 -12.30
C GLY A 141 -9.98 -7.46 -12.68
N ARG A 142 -10.81 -8.43 -12.30
CA ARG A 142 -12.24 -8.36 -12.55
C ARG A 142 -12.86 -7.20 -11.77
N ASP A 143 -13.62 -6.36 -12.48
CA ASP A 143 -14.29 -5.17 -11.95
C ASP A 143 -13.29 -4.17 -11.31
N ALA A 144 -12.05 -4.11 -11.81
CA ALA A 144 -11.04 -3.19 -11.30
C ALA A 144 -11.46 -1.72 -11.51
N ALA A 145 -11.51 -0.94 -10.43
CA ALA A 145 -11.90 0.45 -10.44
C ALA A 145 -11.30 1.18 -9.24
N TRP A 146 -10.74 2.38 -9.46
CA TRP A 146 -10.25 3.21 -8.37
C TRP A 146 -11.38 3.64 -7.43
N PRO A 147 -11.08 3.90 -6.13
CA PRO A 147 -12.05 4.47 -5.20
C PRO A 147 -12.72 5.72 -5.77
N ALA A 148 -14.02 5.86 -5.50
CA ALA A 148 -14.75 7.07 -5.86
C ALA A 148 -14.06 8.29 -5.23
N GLY A 149 -14.02 9.40 -5.95
CA GLY A 149 -13.39 10.62 -5.45
C GLY A 149 -11.86 10.68 -5.53
N LEU A 150 -11.13 9.58 -5.80
CA LEU A 150 -9.66 9.61 -5.92
C LEU A 150 -9.19 10.65 -6.95
N ARG A 151 -9.85 10.69 -8.12
CA ARG A 151 -9.55 11.68 -9.16
C ARG A 151 -9.76 13.12 -8.68
N ALA A 152 -10.91 13.38 -8.08
CA ALA A 152 -11.24 14.70 -7.55
C ALA A 152 -10.27 15.11 -6.43
N LEU A 153 -9.82 14.17 -5.60
CA LEU A 153 -8.83 14.40 -4.56
C LEU A 153 -7.46 14.76 -5.16
N CYS A 154 -6.98 14.02 -6.18
CA CYS A 154 -5.74 14.35 -6.91
C CYS A 154 -5.81 15.74 -7.56
N GLU A 155 -6.98 16.15 -8.04
CA GLU A 155 -7.24 17.47 -8.64
C GLU A 155 -7.47 18.58 -7.60
N GLY A 156 -7.48 18.24 -6.30
CA GLY A 156 -7.73 19.19 -5.21
C GLY A 156 -9.18 19.69 -5.12
N THR A 157 -10.13 19.00 -5.74
CA THR A 157 -11.55 19.37 -5.83
C THR A 157 -12.45 18.61 -4.85
N ALA A 158 -11.90 17.64 -4.11
CA ALA A 158 -12.61 16.92 -3.06
C ALA A 158 -11.79 16.90 -1.75
N PRO A 159 -12.45 16.94 -0.57
CA PRO A 159 -11.76 16.77 0.70
C PRO A 159 -11.32 15.30 0.89
N PRO A 160 -10.30 15.06 1.74
CA PRO A 160 -9.91 13.72 2.14
C PRO A 160 -11.06 12.99 2.84
N GLU A 161 -11.23 11.71 2.54
CA GLU A 161 -12.24 10.86 3.15
C GLU A 161 -11.83 10.36 4.55
N GLY A 162 -12.76 9.69 5.24
CA GLY A 162 -12.49 9.07 6.55
C GLY A 162 -11.48 7.91 6.49
N PRO A 163 -11.29 7.16 7.59
CA PRO A 163 -10.22 6.16 7.74
C PRO A 163 -10.11 5.11 6.62
N ARG A 164 -11.22 4.77 5.96
CA ARG A 164 -11.22 3.81 4.84
C ARG A 164 -10.52 4.35 3.59
N GLY A 165 -10.64 5.65 3.32
CA GLY A 165 -10.03 6.30 2.14
C GLY A 165 -8.69 6.96 2.42
N ILE A 166 -8.05 6.70 3.57
CA ILE A 166 -6.89 7.45 4.06
C ILE A 166 -5.61 7.28 3.22
N LEU A 167 -5.48 6.19 2.46
CA LEU A 167 -4.27 5.93 1.67
C LEU A 167 -4.06 6.97 0.57
N ALA A 168 -5.14 7.44 -0.07
CA ALA A 168 -5.06 8.45 -1.12
C ALA A 168 -4.54 9.81 -0.61
N PRO A 169 -5.12 10.45 0.43
CA PRO A 169 -4.59 11.70 0.96
C PRO A 169 -3.22 11.54 1.62
N LEU A 170 -2.92 10.39 2.22
CA LEU A 170 -1.56 10.09 2.71
C LEU A 170 -0.55 10.09 1.56
N LEU A 171 -0.87 9.41 0.45
CA LEU A 171 -0.01 9.36 -0.74
C LEU A 171 0.23 10.76 -1.32
N LEU A 172 -0.82 11.58 -1.42
CA LEU A 172 -0.73 12.96 -1.91
C LEU A 172 0.11 13.85 -0.97
N GLY A 173 -0.02 13.68 0.35
CA GLY A 173 0.80 14.37 1.33
C GLY A 173 2.27 14.00 1.20
N LEU A 174 2.57 12.69 1.16
CA LEU A 174 3.93 12.18 0.95
C LEU A 174 4.55 12.71 -0.35
N ALA A 175 3.76 12.76 -1.43
CA ALA A 175 4.23 13.22 -2.73
C ALA A 175 4.56 14.72 -2.68
N THR A 176 3.63 15.51 -2.12
CA THR A 176 3.77 16.97 -1.97
C THR A 176 5.01 17.33 -1.15
N GLU A 177 5.24 16.67 -0.02
CA GLU A 177 6.43 16.88 0.82
C GLU A 177 7.76 16.68 0.07
N ARG A 178 7.75 15.86 -0.99
CA ARG A 178 8.94 15.49 -1.77
C ARG A 178 8.99 16.21 -3.11
N GLY A 179 8.02 17.08 -3.42
CA GLY A 179 7.91 17.74 -4.72
C GLY A 179 7.44 16.82 -5.85
N TRP A 180 6.94 15.64 -5.53
CA TRP A 180 6.36 14.70 -6.49
C TRP A 180 4.91 15.04 -6.80
N GLN A 181 4.46 14.72 -8.00
CA GLN A 181 3.08 14.92 -8.43
C GLN A 181 2.38 13.57 -8.63
N VAL A 182 1.10 13.49 -8.29
CA VAL A 182 0.28 12.29 -8.49
C VAL A 182 -0.81 12.60 -9.51
N GLY A 183 -0.94 11.75 -10.52
CA GLY A 183 -1.91 11.93 -11.58
C GLY A 183 -2.35 10.61 -12.21
N PHE A 184 -3.11 10.72 -13.29
CA PHE A 184 -3.58 9.56 -14.05
C PHE A 184 -2.98 9.53 -15.43
N GLY A 185 -2.57 8.34 -15.85
CA GLY A 185 -2.03 8.05 -17.15
C GLY A 185 -2.91 7.11 -17.97
N THR A 186 -2.42 6.82 -19.17
CA THR A 186 -2.96 5.75 -20.01
C THR A 186 -2.90 4.41 -19.25
N PRO A 187 -3.96 3.58 -19.30
CA PRO A 187 -3.91 2.23 -18.76
C PRO A 187 -2.75 1.45 -19.39
N VAL A 188 -2.01 0.69 -18.56
CA VAL A 188 -0.94 -0.21 -19.04
C VAL A 188 -1.50 -1.54 -19.52
N ALA A 189 -2.69 -1.91 -19.04
CA ALA A 189 -3.45 -3.09 -19.43
C ALA A 189 -4.97 -2.79 -19.40
N ALA A 190 -5.80 -3.79 -19.69
CA ALA A 190 -7.25 -3.68 -19.50
C ALA A 190 -7.57 -3.41 -18.02
N GLY A 191 -8.17 -2.25 -17.73
CA GLY A 191 -8.42 -1.80 -16.37
C GLY A 191 -8.61 -0.28 -16.28
N PRO A 192 -8.64 0.28 -15.06
CA PRO A 192 -8.71 1.72 -14.86
C PRO A 192 -7.41 2.40 -15.35
N PRO A 193 -7.42 3.75 -15.52
CA PRO A 193 -6.20 4.49 -15.85
C PRO A 193 -5.10 4.22 -14.83
N ALA A 194 -3.84 4.13 -15.27
CA ALA A 194 -2.72 3.93 -14.37
C ALA A 194 -2.53 5.17 -13.48
N LEU A 195 -2.18 4.95 -12.21
CA LEU A 195 -1.76 6.04 -11.33
C LEU A 195 -0.28 6.34 -11.62
N ARG A 196 0.05 7.60 -11.88
CA ARG A 196 1.42 8.05 -12.09
C ARG A 196 1.88 8.90 -10.92
N LEU A 197 3.11 8.64 -10.47
CA LEU A 197 3.83 9.47 -9.54
C LEU A 197 5.04 10.03 -10.28
N GLU A 198 5.05 11.33 -10.52
CA GLU A 198 6.07 11.99 -11.33
C GLU A 198 7.05 12.75 -10.41
N PRO A 199 8.36 12.60 -10.64
CA PRO A 199 9.36 13.30 -9.85
C PRO A 199 9.31 14.82 -10.14
N PRO A 200 9.85 15.66 -9.23
CA PRO A 200 9.98 17.08 -9.50
C PRO A 200 10.79 17.29 -10.79
N GLN A 201 10.27 18.07 -11.73
CA GLN A 201 11.07 18.49 -12.88
C GLN A 201 12.22 19.36 -12.36
N GLY A 202 13.45 18.91 -12.57
CA GLY A 202 14.64 19.70 -12.23
C GLY A 202 14.61 21.08 -12.94
N PRO A 203 15.39 22.07 -12.47
CA PRO A 203 15.53 23.31 -13.21
C PRO A 203 16.04 22.99 -14.62
N ARG A 204 15.27 23.38 -15.64
CA ARG A 204 15.69 23.34 -17.04
C ARG A 204 16.82 24.32 -17.30
#